data_AF-A0AAU4XYF5-F1
#
_entry.id   AF-A0AAU4XYF5-F1
#
_cell.length_a   1.000
_cell.length_b   1.000
_cell.length_c   1.000
_cell.angle_alpha   90.00
_cell.angle_beta   90.00
_cell.angle_gamma   90.00
#
_symmetry.space_group_name_H-M   'P 1'
#
loop_
_entity.id
_entity.type
_entity.pdbx_description
1 polymer ?
#
loop_
_entity_poly.entity_id
_entity_poly.type
_entity_poly.pdbx_seq_one_letter_code
_entity_poly.pdbx_strand_id
1 'polypeptide(L)'
;MTTFLTCLRSAKAVRRALPAAALLLAAGAAPAVAVSHDGLPGNWLQLTVTHGDSRSSDTRGTLLLCDPPQGHSRAAEACDVLARADGNVDALTGDSGRVCTLVYAPVTVRAQGRWNGRPVDYQRTFGNDCEREALTGAVFALDDQEVPEA
;
A
#
# COMPACT_ATOMS: atom_id res chain seq x y z
N MET A 1 28.02 45.12 -26.23
CA MET A 1 26.82 45.19 -27.09
C MET A 1 25.62 45.45 -26.18
N THR A 2 25.18 46.72 -26.19
CA THR A 2 23.82 47.21 -25.85
C THR A 2 23.21 46.97 -24.44
N THR A 3 23.60 47.86 -23.53
CA THR A 3 22.82 48.79 -22.69
C THR A 3 21.28 48.75 -22.61
N PHE A 4 20.77 49.21 -21.46
CA PHE A 4 19.44 49.81 -21.14
C PHE A 4 18.34 48.84 -20.65
N LEU A 5 17.47 49.12 -19.67
CA LEU A 5 17.01 50.39 -19.10
C LEU A 5 16.40 50.16 -17.70
N THR A 6 16.80 51.00 -16.76
CA THR A 6 16.18 51.25 -15.46
C THR A 6 14.70 51.65 -15.61
N CYS A 7 13.80 51.14 -14.77
CA CYS A 7 12.53 51.83 -14.50
C CYS A 7 12.22 51.76 -13.00
N LEU A 8 12.85 52.65 -12.21
CA LEU A 8 12.27 53.08 -10.94
C LEU A 8 11.03 53.93 -11.27
N ARG A 9 9.88 53.62 -10.69
CA ARG A 9 8.73 54.52 -10.64
C ARG A 9 8.24 54.69 -9.21
N SER A 10 8.12 55.96 -8.85
CA SER A 10 7.95 56.54 -7.52
C SER A 10 6.61 56.23 -6.87
N ALA A 11 6.63 56.20 -5.53
CA ALA A 11 5.48 56.13 -4.65
C ALA A 11 4.57 57.37 -4.77
N LYS A 12 3.24 57.16 -4.76
CA LYS A 12 2.28 58.17 -4.32
C LYS A 12 1.07 57.49 -3.68
N ALA A 13 0.82 57.82 -2.42
CA ALA A 13 -0.28 57.31 -1.61
C ALA A 13 -1.62 57.98 -1.97
N VAL A 14 -2.72 57.21 -1.99
CA VAL A 14 -4.10 57.73 -1.93
C VAL A 14 -4.88 56.89 -0.90
N ARG A 15 -5.56 57.59 0.01
CA ARG A 15 -6.35 57.05 1.13
C ARG A 15 -7.85 57.02 0.80
N ARG A 16 -8.56 55.98 1.29
CA ARG A 16 -9.93 55.93 1.89
C ARG A 16 -10.92 54.87 1.33
N ALA A 17 -11.11 53.83 2.15
CA ALA A 17 -12.36 53.23 2.73
C ALA A 17 -13.44 52.48 1.90
N LEU A 18 -13.57 51.15 2.21
CA LEU A 18 -14.70 50.19 2.42
C LEU A 18 -16.00 50.20 1.55
N PRO A 19 -16.76 49.08 1.34
CA PRO A 19 -16.79 47.79 2.08
C PRO A 19 -16.93 46.46 1.27
N ALA A 20 -16.72 45.33 1.98
CA ALA A 20 -17.28 43.97 1.87
C ALA A 20 -17.69 43.34 0.50
N ALA A 21 -17.00 42.25 0.11
CA ALA A 21 -17.57 41.14 -0.64
C ALA A 21 -16.91 39.82 -0.19
N ALA A 22 -17.72 38.77 -0.12
CA ALA A 22 -17.58 37.65 0.78
C ALA A 22 -16.42 36.70 0.49
N LEU A 23 -15.84 36.19 1.58
CA LEU A 23 -15.16 34.90 1.66
C LEU A 23 -16.04 33.84 0.98
N LEU A 24 -15.47 32.92 0.21
CA LEU A 24 -15.94 31.53 0.07
C LEU A 24 -14.99 30.82 -0.91
N LEU A 25 -13.88 30.29 -0.40
CA LEU A 25 -13.07 29.23 -1.05
C LEU A 25 -12.23 28.54 0.03
N ALA A 26 -12.90 28.10 1.11
CA ALA A 26 -12.36 27.06 1.97
C ALA A 26 -12.71 25.73 1.33
N ALA A 27 -11.94 25.33 0.30
CA ALA A 27 -11.97 23.98 -0.20
C ALA A 27 -11.58 23.07 0.98
N GLY A 28 -12.55 22.29 1.48
CA GLY A 28 -12.34 21.35 2.57
C GLY A 28 -11.25 20.36 2.19
N ALA A 29 -10.03 20.58 2.69
CA ALA A 29 -9.09 19.50 2.85
C ALA A 29 -9.69 18.60 3.93
N ALA A 30 -10.36 17.53 3.51
CA ALA A 30 -10.75 16.48 4.43
C ALA A 30 -9.49 16.04 5.19
N PRO A 31 -9.49 16.00 6.53
CA PRO A 31 -8.36 15.46 7.25
C PRO A 31 -8.20 14.01 6.80
N ALA A 32 -7.06 13.70 6.18
CA ALA A 32 -6.64 12.32 5.99
C ALA A 32 -6.45 11.75 7.39
N VAL A 33 -7.43 10.99 7.87
CA VAL A 33 -7.30 10.24 9.12
C VAL A 33 -6.22 9.19 8.89
N ALA A 34 -5.01 9.48 9.37
CA ALA A 34 -3.99 8.46 9.50
C ALA A 34 -4.48 7.46 10.55
N VAL A 35 -4.71 6.22 10.14
CA VAL A 35 -5.02 5.14 11.08
C VAL A 35 -3.79 4.96 11.96
N SER A 36 -3.90 5.30 13.25
CA SER A 36 -2.85 5.05 14.23
C SER A 36 -2.82 3.55 14.54
N HIS A 37 -1.73 2.89 14.19
CA HIS A 37 -1.52 1.46 14.44
C HIS A 37 -0.85 1.20 15.81
N ASP A 38 -0.78 2.23 16.68
CA ASP A 38 -0.17 2.16 18.03
C ASP A 38 -0.87 1.16 18.98
N GLY A 39 -2.09 0.73 18.64
CA GLY A 39 -2.85 -0.26 19.40
C GLY A 39 -2.78 -1.69 18.84
N LEU A 40 -2.11 -1.92 17.71
CA LEU A 40 -2.01 -3.27 17.14
C LEU A 40 -0.94 -4.11 17.85
N PRO A 41 -1.11 -5.45 17.91
CA PRO A 41 -0.10 -6.38 18.43
C PRO A 41 1.28 -6.16 17.80
N GLY A 42 2.36 -6.66 18.39
CA GLY A 42 3.71 -6.46 17.84
C GLY A 42 3.93 -7.02 16.42
N ASN A 43 3.07 -7.96 16.00
CA ASN A 43 3.11 -8.68 14.73
C ASN A 43 1.81 -8.48 13.95
N TRP A 44 1.82 -7.49 13.05
CA TRP A 44 0.74 -7.23 12.12
C TRP A 44 1.25 -6.74 10.79
N LEU A 45 0.57 -7.11 9.70
CA LEU A 45 0.86 -6.64 8.35
C LEU A 45 -0.45 -6.31 7.64
N GLN A 46 -0.56 -5.10 7.11
CA GLN A 46 -1.50 -4.78 6.06
C GLN A 46 -1.01 -5.40 4.76
N LEU A 47 -1.76 -6.36 4.25
CA LEU A 47 -1.48 -7.06 3.01
C LEU A 47 -2.37 -6.52 1.91
N THR A 48 -1.82 -6.42 0.71
CA THR A 48 -2.55 -6.06 -0.50
C THR A 48 -2.10 -6.95 -1.65
N VAL A 49 -3.05 -7.37 -2.48
CA VAL A 49 -2.83 -8.08 -3.74
C VAL A 49 -3.57 -7.31 -4.82
N THR A 50 -2.85 -6.93 -5.87
CA THR A 50 -3.38 -6.25 -7.04
C THR A 50 -3.16 -7.11 -8.26
N HIS A 51 -4.23 -7.61 -8.86
CA HIS A 51 -4.20 -8.34 -10.13
C HIS A 51 -4.27 -7.36 -11.30
N GLY A 52 -3.58 -7.68 -12.38
CA GLY A 52 -3.61 -6.90 -13.62
C GLY A 52 -2.56 -5.77 -13.64
N ASP A 53 -2.80 -4.80 -14.51
CA ASP A 53 -1.84 -3.72 -14.81
C ASP A 53 -2.49 -2.34 -14.75
N SER A 54 -1.78 -1.32 -15.25
CA SER A 54 -2.25 0.07 -15.22
C SER A 54 -3.51 0.34 -16.05
N ARG A 55 -3.91 -0.57 -16.96
CA ARG A 55 -5.10 -0.44 -17.80
C ARG A 55 -6.34 -1.00 -17.13
N SER A 56 -6.17 -2.09 -16.38
CA SER A 56 -7.24 -2.75 -15.64
C SER A 56 -6.62 -3.53 -14.48
N SER A 57 -7.06 -3.21 -13.27
CA SER A 57 -6.61 -3.90 -12.06
C SER A 57 -7.75 -4.10 -11.06
N ASP A 58 -7.66 -5.19 -10.30
CA ASP A 58 -8.47 -5.45 -9.12
C ASP A 58 -7.53 -5.48 -7.91
N THR A 59 -7.91 -4.83 -6.81
CA THR A 59 -7.06 -4.74 -5.61
C THR A 59 -7.84 -5.18 -4.37
N ARG A 60 -7.27 -6.17 -3.69
CA ARG A 60 -7.79 -6.72 -2.43
C ARG A 60 -6.77 -6.50 -1.33
N GLY A 61 -7.24 -6.32 -0.11
CA GLY A 61 -6.34 -6.17 1.03
C GLY A 61 -6.99 -6.62 2.33
N THR A 62 -6.15 -7.05 3.27
CA THR A 62 -6.58 -7.48 4.60
C THR A 62 -5.51 -7.16 5.63
N LEU A 63 -5.93 -7.02 6.88
CA LEU A 63 -5.02 -6.96 8.01
C LEU A 63 -4.73 -8.39 8.49
N LEU A 64 -3.46 -8.79 8.48
CA LEU A 64 -2.97 -10.02 9.11
C LEU A 64 -2.44 -9.68 10.51
N LEU A 65 -2.95 -10.37 11.52
CA LEU A 65 -2.42 -10.38 12.89
C LEU A 65 -1.86 -11.76 13.17
N CYS A 66 -0.74 -11.88 13.90
CA CYS A 66 -0.14 -13.18 14.20
C CYS A 66 -0.21 -13.63 15.67
N ASP A 67 -0.71 -12.78 16.58
CA ASP A 67 -0.79 -13.08 18.01
C ASP A 67 -2.16 -12.66 18.61
N PRO A 68 -3.21 -13.50 18.51
CA PRO A 68 -3.30 -14.76 17.76
C PRO A 68 -3.50 -14.55 16.24
N PRO A 69 -3.28 -15.58 15.40
CA PRO A 69 -3.51 -15.52 13.95
C PRO A 69 -4.94 -15.12 13.56
N GLN A 70 -5.10 -14.00 12.87
CA GLN A 70 -6.38 -13.45 12.40
C GLN A 70 -6.18 -12.72 11.07
N GLY A 71 -7.22 -12.64 10.24
CA GLY A 71 -7.17 -11.98 8.92
C GLY A 71 -7.89 -12.80 7.86
N HIS A 72 -7.19 -13.16 6.77
CA HIS A 72 -7.72 -14.03 5.73
C HIS A 72 -7.84 -15.49 6.19
N SER A 73 -8.49 -16.33 5.38
CA SER A 73 -8.81 -17.75 5.65
C SER A 73 -7.60 -18.61 6.04
N ARG A 74 -6.39 -18.22 5.61
CA ARG A 74 -5.13 -18.94 5.83
C ARG A 74 -4.15 -18.20 6.74
N ALA A 75 -4.66 -17.36 7.64
CA ALA A 75 -3.85 -16.52 8.52
C ALA A 75 -2.83 -17.33 9.36
N ALA A 76 -3.21 -18.50 9.88
CA ALA A 76 -2.30 -19.35 10.66
C ALA A 76 -1.08 -19.80 9.83
N GLU A 77 -1.31 -20.31 8.62
CA GLU A 77 -0.24 -20.72 7.71
C GLU A 77 0.64 -19.52 7.27
N ALA A 78 0.02 -18.36 7.02
CA ALA A 78 0.73 -17.13 6.69
C ALA A 78 1.67 -16.70 7.83
N CYS A 79 1.19 -16.74 9.07
CA CYS A 79 1.99 -16.43 10.24
C CYS A 79 3.14 -17.42 10.45
N ASP A 80 2.95 -18.71 10.18
CA ASP A 80 4.02 -19.71 10.23
C ASP A 80 5.10 -19.48 9.15
N VAL A 81 4.69 -19.06 7.95
CA VAL A 81 5.62 -18.68 6.87
C VAL A 81 6.44 -17.45 7.27
N LEU A 82 5.78 -16.41 7.80
CA LEU A 82 6.45 -15.19 8.28
C LEU A 82 7.36 -15.46 9.46
N ALA A 83 6.95 -16.30 10.41
CA ALA A 83 7.75 -16.65 11.57
C ALA A 83 9.05 -17.37 11.19
N ARG A 84 9.01 -18.28 10.22
CA ARG A 84 10.21 -18.95 9.67
C ARG A 84 11.19 -17.98 9.03
N ALA A 85 10.70 -16.87 8.48
CA ALA A 85 11.50 -15.81 7.88
C ALA A 85 11.79 -14.63 8.84
N ASP A 86 11.41 -14.73 10.12
CA ASP A 86 11.48 -13.63 11.10
C ASP A 86 10.86 -12.31 10.56
N GLY A 87 9.74 -12.43 9.85
CA GLY A 87 9.00 -11.31 9.24
C GLY A 87 9.66 -10.69 8.01
N ASN A 88 10.78 -11.25 7.53
CA ASN A 88 11.42 -10.81 6.31
C ASN A 88 10.70 -11.36 5.08
N VAL A 89 9.85 -10.52 4.47
CA VAL A 89 9.01 -10.90 3.32
C VAL A 89 9.85 -11.21 2.06
N ASP A 90 11.05 -10.64 1.93
CA ASP A 90 11.98 -10.96 0.83
C ASP A 90 12.62 -12.34 0.97
N ALA A 91 12.69 -12.87 2.19
CA ALA A 91 13.30 -14.17 2.50
C ALA A 91 12.28 -15.32 2.58
N LEU A 92 11.00 -15.06 2.24
CA LEU A 92 10.00 -16.12 2.26
C LEU A 92 10.38 -17.25 1.32
N THR A 93 10.22 -18.46 1.82
CA THR A 93 10.43 -19.68 1.05
C THR A 93 9.12 -20.46 1.05
N GLY A 94 8.31 -20.26 0.01
CA GLY A 94 7.17 -21.11 -0.28
C GLY A 94 7.60 -22.46 -0.88
N ASP A 95 6.77 -23.04 -1.74
CA ASP A 95 7.11 -24.23 -2.52
C ASP A 95 7.87 -23.85 -3.80
N SER A 96 9.19 -23.75 -3.69
CA SER A 96 10.08 -23.45 -4.83
C SER A 96 10.16 -24.59 -5.86
N GLY A 97 9.60 -25.78 -5.56
CA GLY A 97 9.48 -26.89 -6.50
C GLY A 97 8.22 -26.84 -7.36
N ARG A 98 7.29 -25.92 -7.07
CA ARG A 98 6.05 -25.77 -7.84
C ARG A 98 6.35 -25.34 -9.28
N VAL A 99 5.80 -26.07 -10.24
CA VAL A 99 5.90 -25.76 -11.66
C VAL A 99 4.77 -24.80 -12.04
N CYS A 100 5.12 -23.60 -12.49
CA CYS A 100 4.18 -22.58 -12.93
C CYS A 100 4.13 -22.45 -14.45
N THR A 101 2.94 -22.16 -14.98
CA THR A 101 2.77 -21.82 -16.40
C THR A 101 3.46 -20.50 -16.72
N LEU A 102 3.87 -20.32 -17.99
CA LEU A 102 4.47 -19.07 -18.48
C LEU A 102 3.44 -18.01 -18.90
N VAL A 103 2.18 -18.16 -18.49
CA VAL A 103 1.13 -17.15 -18.74
C VAL A 103 1.48 -15.91 -17.94
N TYR A 104 1.48 -14.76 -18.62
CA TYR A 104 1.67 -13.47 -17.98
C TYR A 104 0.30 -12.88 -17.60
N ALA A 105 0.03 -12.88 -16.30
CA ALA A 105 -1.15 -12.32 -15.67
C ALA A 105 -0.69 -11.67 -14.36
N PRO A 106 -0.08 -10.47 -14.41
CA PRO A 106 0.75 -9.96 -13.34
C PRO A 106 -0.02 -9.74 -12.05
N VAL A 107 0.66 -10.01 -10.94
CA VAL A 107 0.09 -9.84 -9.59
C VAL A 107 1.09 -9.08 -8.74
N THR A 108 0.71 -7.88 -8.30
CA THR A 108 1.52 -7.04 -7.42
C THR A 108 1.05 -7.19 -5.98
N VAL A 109 1.93 -7.63 -5.10
CA VAL A 109 1.64 -7.72 -3.67
C VAL A 109 2.33 -6.61 -2.91
N ARG A 110 1.73 -6.21 -1.78
CA ARG A 110 2.34 -5.29 -0.81
C ARG A 110 2.13 -5.81 0.61
N ALA A 111 3.15 -5.70 1.45
CA ALA A 111 3.04 -5.93 2.88
C ALA A 111 3.64 -4.74 3.63
N GLN A 112 2.85 -4.13 4.50
CA GLN A 112 3.26 -2.98 5.30
C GLN A 112 2.82 -3.16 6.74
N GLY A 113 3.71 -2.91 7.69
CA GLY A 113 3.36 -3.00 9.10
C GLY A 113 4.55 -3.20 10.01
N ARG A 114 4.39 -4.05 11.02
CA ARG A 114 5.45 -4.34 11.98
C ARG A 114 5.52 -5.82 12.29
N TRP A 115 6.75 -6.32 12.40
CA TRP A 115 7.06 -7.65 12.88
C TRP A 115 8.09 -7.57 14.00
N ASN A 116 7.74 -8.01 15.19
CA ASN A 116 8.55 -7.96 16.42
C ASN A 116 9.09 -6.54 16.67
N GLY A 117 8.26 -5.54 16.41
CA GLY A 117 8.64 -4.13 16.53
C GLY A 117 9.52 -3.59 15.40
N ARG A 118 9.91 -4.37 14.39
CA ARG A 118 10.62 -3.88 13.20
C ARG A 118 9.64 -3.48 12.10
N PRO A 119 9.82 -2.34 11.42
CA PRO A 119 8.98 -1.97 10.29
C PRO A 119 9.16 -2.96 9.14
N VAL A 120 8.05 -3.28 8.48
CA VAL A 120 8.01 -4.06 7.24
C VAL A 120 7.42 -3.16 6.16
N ASP A 121 8.11 -3.04 5.02
CA ASP A 121 7.62 -2.40 3.81
C ASP A 121 8.14 -3.20 2.61
N TYR A 122 7.23 -3.90 1.95
CA TYR A 122 7.54 -4.82 0.87
C TYR A 122 6.56 -4.59 -0.28
N GLN A 123 7.09 -4.63 -1.50
CA GLN A 123 6.29 -4.66 -2.71
C GLN A 123 7.00 -5.50 -3.78
N ARG A 124 6.25 -6.39 -4.44
CA ARG A 124 6.77 -7.17 -5.57
C ARG A 124 5.67 -7.50 -6.56
N THR A 125 6.02 -7.49 -7.85
CA THR A 125 5.17 -7.99 -8.92
C THR A 125 5.67 -9.37 -9.38
N PHE A 126 4.76 -10.35 -9.42
CA PHE A 126 4.98 -11.70 -9.94
C PHE A 126 4.39 -11.83 -11.35
N GLY A 127 4.89 -12.79 -12.14
CA GLY A 127 4.38 -13.02 -13.49
C GLY A 127 2.94 -13.54 -13.52
N ASN A 128 2.55 -14.28 -12.48
CA ASN A 128 1.20 -14.81 -12.25
C ASN A 128 0.99 -15.25 -10.79
N ASP A 129 -0.25 -15.62 -10.44
CA ASP A 129 -0.61 -16.12 -9.10
C ASP A 129 0.15 -17.38 -8.68
N CYS A 130 0.46 -18.27 -9.62
CA CYS A 130 1.22 -19.47 -9.32
C CYS A 130 2.62 -19.12 -8.77
N GLU A 131 3.33 -18.19 -9.44
CA GLU A 131 4.64 -17.72 -8.98
C GLU A 131 4.56 -17.00 -7.62
N ARG A 132 3.53 -16.17 -7.43
CA ARG A 132 3.25 -15.49 -6.16
C ARG A 132 3.14 -16.52 -5.03
N GLU A 133 2.29 -17.53 -5.19
CA GLU A 133 2.08 -18.57 -4.17
C GLU A 133 3.29 -19.47 -3.96
N ALA A 134 3.99 -19.84 -5.05
CA ALA A 134 5.20 -20.66 -4.97
C ALA A 134 6.28 -19.98 -4.12
N LEU A 135 6.40 -18.65 -4.21
CA LEU A 135 7.44 -17.92 -3.49
C LEU A 135 7.00 -17.43 -2.10
N THR A 136 5.74 -17.03 -1.96
CA THR A 136 5.23 -16.39 -0.72
C THR A 136 4.38 -17.30 0.17
N GLY A 137 4.04 -18.51 -0.32
CA GLY A 137 3.16 -19.42 0.39
C GLY A 137 1.78 -18.80 0.64
N ALA A 138 1.25 -18.98 1.85
CA ALA A 138 -0.08 -18.50 2.24
C ALA A 138 -0.13 -16.99 2.56
N VAL A 139 1.00 -16.28 2.60
CA VAL A 139 1.06 -14.88 3.08
C VAL A 139 0.15 -13.96 2.28
N PHE A 140 0.02 -14.17 0.96
CA PHE A 140 -0.83 -13.34 0.09
C PHE A 140 -2.04 -14.10 -0.48
N ALA A 141 -2.50 -15.16 0.19
CA ALA A 141 -3.66 -15.95 -0.23
C ALA A 141 -5.00 -15.27 0.16
N LEU A 142 -5.29 -14.13 -0.48
CA LEU A 142 -6.49 -13.31 -0.19
C LEU A 142 -7.73 -13.73 -1.00
N ASP A 143 -7.54 -14.54 -2.04
CA ASP A 143 -8.56 -14.82 -3.07
C ASP A 143 -9.40 -16.07 -2.81
N ASP A 144 -9.08 -16.84 -1.76
CA ASP A 144 -9.78 -18.09 -1.38
C ASP A 144 -11.23 -17.85 -0.87
N GLN A 145 -11.71 -16.60 -0.88
CA GLN A 145 -13.07 -16.24 -0.48
C GLN A 145 -14.10 -16.40 -1.62
N GLU A 146 -13.66 -16.70 -2.84
CA GLU A 146 -14.52 -16.66 -4.04
C GLU A 146 -14.38 -17.91 -4.90
N VAL A 147 -14.66 -19.08 -4.33
CA VAL A 147 -15.09 -20.24 -5.12
C VAL A 147 -16.60 -20.39 -4.92
N PRO A 148 -17.45 -19.80 -5.79
CA PRO A 148 -18.76 -20.38 -5.99
C PRO A 148 -18.54 -21.71 -6.72
N GLU A 149 -18.71 -22.82 -5.99
CA GLU A 149 -18.87 -24.13 -6.62
C GLU A 149 -20.02 -24.04 -7.64
N ALA A 150 -19.73 -24.38 -8.89
CA ALA A 150 -20.72 -24.55 -9.95
C ALA A 150 -20.60 -25.97 -10.52
#